data_AF-A0A7K2LV85-F1
#
_entry.id   AF-A0A7K2LV85-F1
#
_cell.length_a   1.000
_cell.length_b   1.000
_cell.length_c   1.000
_cell.angle_alpha   90.00
_cell.angle_beta   90.00
_cell.angle_gamma   90.00
#
_symmetry.space_group_name_H-M   'P 1'
#
loop_
_entity.id
_entity.type
_entity.pdbx_description
1 polymer ?
#
loop_
_entity_poly.entity_id
_entity_poly.type
_entity_poly.pdbx_seq_one_letter_code
_entity_poly.pdbx_strand_id
1 'polypeptide(L)'
;ARPAAGRGLAHLLVDGRLVGRLRTPDYRLPARLVPRGTHHVTARLYADDDTVWAVAGRPVQSTADITASGLAPGAAPSGEESSPGA
;
A
#
# COMPACT_ATOMS: atom_id res chain seq x y z
N ALA A 1 -18.57 -6.97 -15.48
CA ALA A 1 -19.86 -7.17 -14.77
C ALA A 1 -20.42 -5.80 -14.42
N ARG A 2 -21.75 -5.64 -14.30
CA ARG A 2 -22.35 -4.33 -13.96
C ARG A 2 -22.07 -3.97 -12.48
N PRO A 3 -21.98 -2.69 -12.10
CA PRO A 3 -21.80 -2.28 -10.72
C PRO A 3 -22.95 -2.80 -9.85
N ALA A 4 -22.60 -3.42 -8.73
CA ALA A 4 -23.55 -3.96 -7.77
C ALA A 4 -23.06 -3.71 -6.34
N ALA A 5 -23.99 -3.46 -5.42
CA ALA A 5 -23.66 -3.26 -4.01
C ALA A 5 -22.92 -4.50 -3.45
N GLY A 6 -21.89 -4.26 -2.64
CA GLY A 6 -21.05 -5.33 -2.09
C GLY A 6 -20.11 -6.02 -3.10
N ARG A 7 -20.05 -5.55 -4.35
CA ARG A 7 -19.12 -6.03 -5.38
C ARG A 7 -18.11 -4.93 -5.74
N GLY A 8 -16.94 -5.37 -6.21
CA GLY A 8 -15.88 -4.48 -6.63
C GLY A 8 -14.51 -4.87 -6.10
N LEU A 9 -13.63 -3.89 -6.10
CA LEU A 9 -12.24 -4.00 -5.70
C LEU A 9 -11.72 -2.64 -5.20
N ALA A 10 -10.59 -2.66 -4.52
CA ALA A 10 -9.84 -1.45 -4.24
C ALA A 10 -8.71 -1.27 -5.27
N HIS A 11 -8.60 -0.09 -5.85
CA HIS A 11 -7.37 0.34 -6.52
C HIS A 11 -6.46 0.96 -5.46
N LEU A 12 -5.26 0.42 -5.36
CA LEU A 12 -4.21 0.97 -4.51
C LEU A 12 -3.36 1.92 -5.36
N LEU A 13 -3.28 3.18 -4.93
CA LEU A 13 -2.50 4.22 -5.58
C LEU A 13 -1.39 4.71 -4.65
N VAL A 14 -0.19 4.93 -5.19
CA VAL A 14 0.92 5.62 -4.51
C VAL A 14 1.18 6.91 -5.27
N ASP A 15 1.07 8.05 -4.60
CA ASP A 15 1.19 9.39 -5.19
C ASP A 15 0.33 9.56 -6.46
N GLY A 16 -0.88 8.99 -6.42
CA GLY A 16 -1.83 9.02 -7.53
C GLY A 16 -1.58 8.00 -8.66
N ARG A 17 -0.49 7.22 -8.63
CA ARG A 17 -0.24 6.14 -9.59
C ARG A 17 -0.82 4.81 -9.12
N LEU A 18 -1.60 4.15 -9.97
CA LEU A 18 -2.11 2.80 -9.70
C LEU A 18 -0.96 1.80 -9.59
N VAL A 19 -0.88 1.11 -8.46
CA VAL A 19 0.14 0.08 -8.20
C VAL A 19 -0.44 -1.32 -7.98
N GLY A 20 -1.74 -1.43 -7.74
CA GLY A 20 -2.39 -2.71 -7.50
C GLY A 20 -3.92 -2.64 -7.52
N ARG A 21 -4.53 -3.78 -7.83
CA ARG A 21 -5.99 -4.02 -7.81
C ARG A 21 -6.25 -5.10 -6.77
N LEU A 22 -6.95 -4.77 -5.69
CA LEU A 22 -7.07 -5.59 -4.50
C LEU A 22 -8.50 -6.09 -4.32
N ARG A 23 -8.66 -7.41 -4.18
CA ARG A 23 -9.91 -8.05 -3.73
C ARG A 23 -9.80 -8.59 -2.29
N THR A 24 -8.65 -8.40 -1.67
CA THR A 24 -8.32 -8.81 -0.31
C THR A 24 -8.20 -7.58 0.59
N PRO A 25 -8.40 -7.74 1.91
CA PRO A 25 -8.23 -6.63 2.85
C PRO A 25 -6.78 -6.17 2.98
N ASP A 26 -5.83 -7.10 2.79
CA ASP A 26 -4.40 -6.84 2.97
C ASP A 26 -3.63 -6.88 1.65
N TYR A 27 -2.60 -6.04 1.57
CA TYR A 27 -1.64 -6.03 0.49
C TYR A 27 -0.25 -5.60 0.99
N ARG A 28 0.76 -6.42 0.73
CA ARG A 28 2.16 -6.07 1.01
C ARG A 28 2.69 -5.18 -0.12
N LEU A 29 2.95 -3.92 0.19
CA LEU A 29 3.51 -2.96 -0.76
C LEU A 29 5.02 -3.20 -0.96
N PRO A 30 5.49 -3.51 -2.18
CA PRO A 30 6.92 -3.60 -2.46
C PRO A 30 7.66 -2.28 -2.17
N ALA A 31 8.81 -2.36 -1.49
CA ALA A 31 9.62 -1.19 -1.13
C ALA A 31 10.02 -0.31 -2.34
N ARG A 32 10.21 -0.90 -3.53
CA ARG A 32 10.51 -0.15 -4.76
C ARG A 32 9.41 0.84 -5.18
N LEU A 33 8.19 0.65 -4.71
CA LEU A 33 7.04 1.53 -5.02
C LEU A 33 6.93 2.70 -4.05
N VAL A 34 7.63 2.64 -2.92
CA VAL A 34 7.72 3.68 -1.89
C VAL A 34 9.21 3.90 -1.59
N PRO A 35 9.93 4.57 -2.51
CA PRO A 35 11.33 4.92 -2.27
C PRO A 35 11.48 5.83 -1.04
N ARG A 36 12.72 6.22 -0.71
CA ARG A 36 12.96 7.10 0.45
C ARG A 36 12.15 8.39 0.33
N GLY A 37 11.47 8.78 1.40
CA GLY A 37 10.62 9.97 1.45
C GLY A 37 9.21 9.68 1.98
N THR A 38 8.35 10.70 1.98
CA THR A 38 6.94 10.59 2.34
C THR A 38 6.08 10.42 1.08
N HIS A 39 5.22 9.42 1.09
CA HIS A 39 4.35 9.04 -0.02
C HIS A 39 2.89 8.97 0.44
N HIS A 40 1.97 9.38 -0.43
CA HIS A 40 0.54 9.28 -0.16
C HIS A 40 0.01 7.97 -0.74
N VAL A 41 -0.44 7.07 0.13
CA VAL A 41 -1.05 5.81 -0.27
C VAL A 41 -2.55 5.94 -0.18
N THR A 42 -3.24 5.74 -1.30
CA THR A 42 -4.70 5.84 -1.38
C THR A 42 -5.30 4.50 -1.79
N ALA A 43 -6.26 4.01 -1.02
CA ALA A 43 -7.15 2.93 -1.43
C ALA A 43 -8.47 3.56 -1.91
N ARG A 44 -8.82 3.37 -3.18
CA ARG A 44 -10.07 3.86 -3.77
C ARG A 44 -10.93 2.70 -4.25
N LEU A 45 -12.23 2.73 -3.97
CA LEU A 45 -13.15 1.67 -4.33
C LEU A 45 -13.67 1.82 -5.77
N TYR A 46 -13.72 0.68 -6.47
CA TYR A 46 -14.17 0.55 -7.85
C TYR A 46 -15.14 -0.62 -8.00
N ALA A 47 -16.12 -0.48 -8.88
CA ALA A 47 -16.93 -1.59 -9.36
C ALA A 47 -16.11 -2.52 -10.26
N ASP A 48 -16.65 -3.71 -10.56
CA ASP A 48 -15.98 -4.70 -11.40
C ASP A 48 -15.79 -4.27 -12.88
N ASP A 49 -16.42 -3.17 -13.31
CA ASP A 49 -16.24 -2.54 -14.62
C ASP A 49 -15.34 -1.29 -14.58
N ASP A 50 -14.59 -1.10 -13.50
CA ASP A 50 -13.71 0.06 -13.28
C ASP A 50 -14.45 1.40 -13.13
N THR A 51 -15.76 1.39 -12.88
CA THR A 51 -16.50 2.58 -12.40
C THR A 51 -16.09 2.91 -10.96
N VAL A 52 -15.77 4.17 -10.67
CA VAL A 52 -15.46 4.64 -9.31
C VAL A 52 -16.71 4.58 -8.43
N TRP A 53 -16.61 3.95 -7.26
CA TRP A 53 -17.65 4.07 -6.25
C TRP A 53 -17.59 5.46 -5.61
N ALA A 54 -18.74 6.15 -5.55
CA ALA A 54 -18.84 7.50 -5.04
C ALA A 54 -20.08 7.70 -4.18
N VAL A 55 -19.95 8.54 -3.15
CA VAL A 55 -21.08 9.04 -2.33
C VAL A 55 -21.17 10.53 -2.56
N ALA A 56 -22.36 11.00 -2.97
CA ALA A 56 -22.59 12.41 -3.32
C ALA A 56 -21.55 12.97 -4.33
N GLY A 57 -21.20 12.18 -5.34
CA GLY A 57 -20.23 12.55 -6.38
C GLY A 57 -18.76 12.53 -5.92
N ARG A 58 -18.47 12.21 -4.66
CA ARG A 58 -17.11 12.10 -4.13
C ARG A 58 -16.65 10.65 -4.10
N PRO A 59 -15.47 10.31 -4.62
CA PRO A 59 -14.95 8.95 -4.56
C PRO A 59 -14.89 8.42 -3.13
N VAL A 60 -15.28 7.16 -2.95
CA VAL A 60 -15.07 6.44 -1.70
C VAL A 60 -13.61 5.98 -1.67
N GLN A 61 -12.81 6.62 -0.84
CA GLN A 61 -11.39 6.33 -0.70
C GLN A 61 -10.87 6.69 0.69
N SER A 62 -9.73 6.10 1.05
CA SER A 62 -8.94 6.48 2.22
C SER A 62 -7.49 6.72 1.79
N THR A 63 -6.86 7.73 2.38
CA THR A 63 -5.47 8.10 2.10
C THR A 63 -4.67 8.12 3.40
N ALA A 64 -3.48 7.56 3.37
CA ALA A 64 -2.53 7.56 4.48
C ALA A 64 -1.13 7.90 3.98
N ASP A 65 -0.37 8.59 4.83
CA ASP A 65 1.02 8.92 4.55
C ASP A 65 1.94 7.80 5.04
N ILE A 66 2.89 7.41 4.20
CA ILE A 66 3.94 6.48 4.56
C ILE A 66 5.27 7.17 4.36
N THR A 67 6.07 7.24 5.43
CA THR A 67 7.44 7.74 5.37
C THR A 67 8.41 6.56 5.35
N ALA A 68 9.09 6.38 4.23
CA ALA A 68 10.16 5.40 4.09
C ALA A 68 11.50 6.05 4.41
N SER A 69 12.00 5.80 5.62
CA SER A 69 13.39 6.08 5.98
C SER A 69 14.22 4.86 5.58
N GLY A 70 15.24 5.02 4.74
CA GLY A 70 16.09 3.87 4.43
C GLY A 70 16.94 3.48 5.64
N LEU A 71 17.36 2.20 5.68
CA LEU A 71 18.42 1.78 6.59
C LEU A 71 19.65 2.66 6.39
N ALA A 72 20.24 3.11 7.49
CA ALA A 72 21.57 3.70 7.46
C ALA A 72 22.53 2.66 6.84
N PRO A 73 23.35 3.04 5.85
CA PRO A 73 24.40 2.14 5.37
C PRO A 73 25.34 1.85 6.56
N GLY A 74 25.25 0.65 7.13
CA GLY A 74 26.05 0.24 8.31
C GLY A 74 25.31 -0.57 9.38
N ALA A 75 23.99 -0.68 9.34
CA ALA A 75 23.26 -1.56 10.25
C ALA A 75 23.38 -3.03 9.81
N ALA A 76 24.55 -3.63 10.00
CA ALA A 76 24.68 -5.08 10.05
C ALA A 76 23.84 -5.59 11.24
N PRO A 77 23.15 -6.74 11.14
CA PRO A 77 22.66 -7.40 12.34
C PRO A 77 23.89 -7.70 13.19
N SER A 78 23.98 -7.13 14.40
CA SER A 78 24.96 -7.57 15.38
C SER A 78 24.70 -9.05 15.61
N GLY A 79 25.49 -9.90 14.95
CA GLY A 79 25.65 -11.28 15.36
C GLY A 79 26.25 -11.22 16.74
N GLU A 80 25.42 -11.51 17.73
CA GLU A 80 25.83 -11.71 19.11
C GLU A 80 26.84 -12.88 19.07
N GLU A 81 28.13 -12.53 19.12
CA GLU A 81 29.23 -13.48 19.20
C GLU A 81 29.06 -14.22 20.53
N SER A 82 28.48 -15.41 20.45
CA SER A 82 28.42 -16.34 21.57
C SER A 82 29.85 -16.81 21.84
N SER A 83 30.50 -16.21 22.84
CA SER A 83 31.79 -16.65 23.34
C SER A 83 31.77 -18.16 23.64
N PRO A 84 32.66 -18.99 23.07
CA PRO A 84 32.78 -20.36 23.50
C PRO A 84 33.52 -20.36 24.84
N GLY A 85 32.78 -20.60 25.91
CA GLY A 85 33.32 -21.00 27.20
C GLY A 85 33.46 -22.53 27.28
N ALA A 86 34.56 -22.95 27.91
CA ALA A 86 34.98 -24.29 28.33
C ALA A 86 35.93 -25.05 27.37
#